data_AF-A0AAV7KAM7-F1
#
_entry.id   AF-A0AAV7KAM7-F1
#
_cell.length_a   1.000
_cell.length_b   1.000
_cell.length_c   1.000
_cell.angle_alpha   90.00
_cell.angle_beta   90.00
_cell.angle_gamma   90.00
#
_symmetry.space_group_name_H-M   'P 1'
#
loop_
_entity.id
_entity.type
_entity.pdbx_description
1 polymer ?
#
loop_
_entity_poly.entity_id
_entity_poly.type
_entity_poly.pdbx_seq_one_letter_code
_entity_poly.pdbx_strand_id
1 'polypeptide(L)'
;MSEGMKPAFRKVPSIGKARREISLKNITQVGDVNAVMKAFNQHLHLRLMKDRTVSTNHDYYTAIANAVRDKLAEKWIKTQQHYYQENPKRVYYLSMEFLMGRTLTNTMVNLQMSSIVEEALFQLGLDIEQIEDEENDAGLGNGGLGRLAACFLDSMATLGVAGYGYGIRYEYGIFSQKIDNGWQVEHPEDWLKFGNPWEQSRPEKAYEVQFYGRTDGESWKDAQIVLAIPYDTPIPGYATKTCNSLRLWSASSPKEFDLSYFNHGDYVKAVLDRNTAENITKVLYPNDNFFEGKELRLKQEYFMVSATMQDILRRFKQNVEGGTPVASALWSSLPDMVAIQLNDTHPALAIPELMRVLIDIEGLSWEAAWSICTKIFAYTNHTVLPEALERWAVSMIERLLPRHMQIIFEINHRHLIDVTRSYPGDVTKMQRMSLIEEGGEKRVNMAHLAIVGSHKVNGVSAIHTNIIKNETFKDFCEMTPDKFVNVTNGITPRRWLKLCNPSLAELITKSLDSEDWIRNLSELERLKALDNDEVFLGKVLEIKIANKRSVAAYIKEQYGIEVLPESLFDIQVKRIHEYKRQLMNVLHVVTLYNRIKKNPTANHVARTVIFGGKVSFII
;
A
#
# COMPACT_ATOMS: atom_id res chain seq x y z
N MET A 1 42.93 -36.67 49.34
CA MET A 1 42.52 -37.26 48.05
C MET A 1 40.99 -37.28 48.07
N SER A 2 40.38 -36.16 47.71
CA SER A 2 39.66 -35.96 46.43
C SER A 2 38.33 -36.70 46.36
N GLU A 3 37.27 -36.09 46.89
CA GLU A 3 35.91 -36.35 46.40
C GLU A 3 35.36 -35.06 45.81
N GLY A 4 35.18 -35.11 44.48
CA GLY A 4 34.86 -33.99 43.63
C GLY A 4 33.41 -33.53 43.77
N MET A 5 33.26 -32.22 43.85
CA MET A 5 32.03 -31.47 43.69
C MET A 5 31.46 -31.71 42.28
N LYS A 6 30.35 -32.45 42.16
CA LYS A 6 29.58 -32.52 40.90
C LYS A 6 28.69 -31.27 40.80
N PRO A 7 28.76 -30.47 39.72
CA PRO A 7 27.83 -29.36 39.54
C PRO A 7 26.43 -29.92 39.26
N ALA A 8 25.45 -29.47 40.04
CA ALA A 8 24.04 -29.73 39.78
C ALA A 8 23.62 -28.96 38.52
N PHE A 9 23.74 -29.60 37.35
CA PHE A 9 23.08 -29.11 36.14
C PHE A 9 21.56 -29.16 36.37
N ARG A 10 20.94 -28.00 36.62
CA ARG A 10 19.50 -27.83 36.48
C ARG A 10 19.14 -28.28 35.06
N LYS A 11 18.41 -29.38 34.94
CA LYS A 11 17.79 -29.79 33.67
C LYS A 11 16.88 -28.64 33.23
N VAL A 12 17.23 -28.00 32.11
CA VAL A 12 16.34 -27.05 31.43
C VAL A 12 15.06 -27.83 31.08
N PRO A 13 13.86 -27.40 31.50
CA PRO A 13 12.62 -28.09 31.16
C PRO A 13 12.45 -28.16 29.64
N SER A 14 11.80 -29.22 29.14
CA SER A 14 11.66 -29.51 27.70
C SER A 14 11.29 -28.25 26.91
N ILE A 15 12.23 -27.79 26.09
CA ILE A 15 12.32 -26.44 25.52
C ILE A 15 11.13 -26.09 24.60
N GLY A 16 10.39 -27.08 24.10
CA GLY A 16 9.41 -26.91 23.04
C GLY A 16 8.10 -26.21 23.45
N LYS A 17 7.56 -26.47 24.65
CA LYS A 17 6.22 -25.96 25.03
C LYS A 17 6.27 -24.62 25.77
N ALA A 18 7.23 -24.47 26.69
CA ALA A 18 7.42 -23.22 27.45
C ALA A 18 7.88 -22.03 26.60
N ARG A 19 8.59 -22.25 25.47
CA ARG A 19 8.96 -21.18 24.52
C ARG A 19 7.81 -20.77 23.58
N ARG A 20 6.77 -21.60 23.44
CA ARG A 20 5.62 -21.34 22.54
C ARG A 20 4.48 -20.57 23.24
N GLU A 21 4.49 -20.51 24.57
CA GLU A 21 3.53 -19.72 25.34
C GLU A 21 3.96 -18.26 25.39
N ILE A 22 3.01 -17.37 25.07
CA ILE A 22 3.26 -15.95 25.04
C ILE A 22 3.37 -15.39 26.46
N SER A 23 4.56 -14.89 26.82
CA SER A 23 4.77 -14.10 28.04
C SER A 23 4.42 -12.62 27.84
N LEU A 24 3.25 -12.31 27.26
CA LEU A 24 2.72 -10.93 27.23
C LEU A 24 2.11 -10.54 28.59
N LYS A 25 1.80 -11.52 29.46
CA LYS A 25 1.16 -11.29 30.78
C LYS A 25 1.99 -10.37 31.70
N ASN A 26 3.30 -10.26 31.48
CA ASN A 26 4.21 -9.49 32.33
C ASN A 26 4.60 -8.13 31.73
N ILE A 27 4.06 -7.77 30.55
CA ILE A 27 4.31 -6.46 29.93
C ILE A 27 3.23 -5.50 30.41
N THR A 28 3.63 -4.36 31.00
CA THR A 28 2.69 -3.32 31.46
C THR A 28 1.84 -2.85 30.28
N GLN A 29 0.52 -3.00 30.39
CA GLN A 29 -0.38 -2.58 29.32
C GLN A 29 -0.55 -1.06 29.34
N VAL A 30 -0.26 -0.42 28.21
CA VAL A 30 -0.68 0.96 27.96
C VAL A 30 -2.20 0.93 27.78
N GLY A 31 -2.93 1.49 28.75
CA GLY A 31 -4.39 1.43 28.80
C GLY A 31 -5.07 2.58 29.56
N ASP A 32 -4.29 3.40 30.27
CA ASP A 32 -4.76 4.60 30.96
C ASP A 32 -3.71 5.73 30.83
N VAL A 33 -4.08 6.92 31.29
CA VAL A 33 -3.27 8.15 31.17
C VAL A 33 -1.90 7.97 31.84
N ASN A 34 -1.86 7.41 33.06
CA ASN A 34 -0.61 7.20 33.81
C ASN A 34 0.31 6.21 33.10
N ALA A 35 -0.24 5.15 32.53
CA ALA A 35 0.51 4.17 31.77
C ALA A 35 1.10 4.77 30.48
N VAL A 36 0.34 5.61 29.77
CA VAL A 36 0.83 6.36 28.60
C VAL A 36 1.98 7.29 29.00
N MET A 37 1.80 8.10 30.06
CA MET A 37 2.86 9.00 30.55
C MET A 37 4.12 8.24 30.97
N LYS A 38 3.97 7.09 31.64
CA LYS A 38 5.10 6.24 32.03
C LYS A 38 5.83 5.69 30.81
N ALA A 39 5.11 5.15 29.83
CA ALA A 39 5.69 4.64 28.58
C ALA A 39 6.37 5.75 27.78
N PHE A 40 5.75 6.93 27.70
CA PHE A 40 6.33 8.13 27.08
C PHE A 40 7.68 8.49 27.71
N ASN A 41 7.73 8.65 29.05
CA ASN A 41 8.99 9.00 29.73
C ASN A 41 10.04 7.86 29.62
N GLN A 42 9.61 6.59 29.61
CA GLN A 42 10.51 5.46 29.36
C GLN A 42 11.14 5.53 27.96
N HIS A 43 10.35 5.80 26.91
CA HIS A 43 10.90 5.94 25.56
C HIS A 43 11.77 7.19 25.43
N LEU A 44 11.36 8.32 26.02
CA LEU A 44 12.17 9.54 26.00
C LEU A 44 13.54 9.32 26.68
N HIS A 45 13.56 8.77 27.89
CA HIS A 45 14.78 8.65 28.69
C HIS A 45 15.64 7.44 28.32
N LEU A 46 15.03 6.28 28.04
CA LEU A 46 15.78 5.03 27.87
C LEU A 46 16.01 4.67 26.39
N ARG A 47 15.07 5.01 25.51
CA ARG A 47 15.19 4.73 24.07
C ARG A 47 15.86 5.88 23.33
N LEU A 48 15.45 7.12 23.59
CA LEU A 48 16.03 8.30 22.93
C LEU A 48 17.24 8.85 23.69
N MET A 49 17.49 8.41 24.93
CA MET A 49 18.58 8.90 25.78
C MET A 49 18.53 10.42 25.97
N LYS A 50 17.32 10.96 26.11
CA LYS A 50 17.04 12.39 26.24
C LYS A 50 16.37 12.69 27.57
N ASP A 51 16.58 13.89 28.09
CA ASP A 51 15.78 14.45 29.17
C ASP A 51 14.99 15.68 28.67
N ARG A 52 14.05 16.17 29.48
CA ARG A 52 13.12 17.25 29.06
C ARG A 52 13.82 18.56 28.72
N THR A 53 15.04 18.80 29.19
CA THR A 53 15.75 20.07 28.96
C THR A 53 16.34 20.18 27.55
N VAL A 54 16.59 19.05 26.89
CA VAL A 54 17.25 18.96 25.57
C VAL A 54 16.40 18.26 24.50
N SER A 55 15.15 17.94 24.84
CA SER A 55 14.21 17.26 23.94
C SER A 55 13.53 18.24 23.00
N THR A 56 13.51 17.91 21.71
CA THR A 56 12.75 18.65 20.70
C THR A 56 11.33 18.10 20.55
N ASN A 57 10.47 18.80 19.80
CA ASN A 57 9.14 18.29 19.46
C ASN A 57 9.22 16.95 18.74
N HIS A 58 10.20 16.76 17.86
CA HIS A 58 10.43 15.47 17.21
C HIS A 58 10.79 14.35 18.19
N ASP A 59 11.58 14.63 19.24
CA ASP A 59 11.88 13.66 20.30
C ASP A 59 10.60 13.27 21.06
N TYR A 60 9.73 14.25 21.37
CA TYR A 60 8.44 14.02 22.01
C TYR A 60 7.48 13.21 21.12
N TYR A 61 7.39 13.54 19.83
CA TYR A 61 6.66 12.75 18.84
C TYR A 61 7.16 11.30 18.80
N THR A 62 8.47 11.11 18.70
CA THR A 62 9.04 9.76 18.63
C THR A 62 8.76 8.98 19.92
N ALA A 63 8.81 9.63 21.09
CA ALA A 63 8.48 9.00 22.36
C ALA A 63 7.01 8.55 22.44
N ILE A 64 6.06 9.41 22.05
CA ILE A 64 4.63 9.05 22.08
C ILE A 64 4.27 8.02 21.01
N ALA A 65 4.86 8.10 19.81
CA ALA A 65 4.67 7.11 18.75
C ALA A 65 5.11 5.71 19.21
N ASN A 66 6.25 5.59 19.89
CA ASN A 66 6.70 4.32 20.46
C ASN A 66 5.78 3.83 21.60
N ALA A 67 5.28 4.72 22.46
CA ALA A 67 4.34 4.35 23.52
C ALA A 67 3.00 3.82 22.94
N VAL A 68 2.48 4.43 21.89
CA VAL A 68 1.28 3.95 21.17
C VAL A 68 1.58 2.65 20.43
N ARG A 69 2.76 2.53 19.81
CA ARG A 69 3.21 1.32 19.11
C ARG A 69 3.30 0.11 20.05
N ASP A 70 3.65 0.27 21.32
CA ASP A 70 3.71 -0.86 22.25
C ASP A 70 2.35 -1.58 22.37
N LYS A 71 1.25 -0.80 22.42
CA LYS A 71 -0.11 -1.36 22.40
C LYS A 71 -0.44 -2.04 21.07
N LEU A 72 0.00 -1.43 19.97
CA LEU A 72 -0.18 -1.97 18.63
C LEU A 72 0.54 -3.31 18.44
N ALA A 73 1.77 -3.44 18.96
CA ALA A 73 2.57 -4.65 18.91
C ALA A 73 1.91 -5.82 19.64
N GLU A 74 1.31 -5.57 20.81
CA GLU A 74 0.53 -6.57 21.55
C GLU A 74 -0.60 -7.15 20.70
N LYS A 75 -1.40 -6.29 20.06
CA LYS A 75 -2.51 -6.70 19.18
C LYS A 75 -2.01 -7.43 17.93
N TRP A 76 -0.92 -6.96 17.33
CA TRP A 76 -0.32 -7.55 16.15
C TRP A 76 0.15 -8.98 16.42
N ILE A 77 0.90 -9.22 17.50
CA ILE A 77 1.38 -10.56 17.89
C ILE A 77 0.19 -11.52 18.07
N LYS A 78 -0.84 -11.09 18.80
CA LYS A 78 -2.06 -11.89 19.02
C LYS A 78 -2.78 -12.22 17.71
N THR A 79 -2.87 -11.26 16.79
CA THR A 79 -3.50 -11.46 15.48
C THR A 79 -2.71 -12.46 14.63
N GLN A 80 -1.39 -12.30 14.54
CA GLN A 80 -0.53 -13.20 13.77
C GLN A 80 -0.57 -14.63 14.32
N GLN A 81 -0.60 -14.78 15.65
CA GLN A 81 -0.74 -16.09 16.28
C GLN A 81 -2.10 -16.72 16.00
N HIS A 82 -3.19 -15.94 16.12
CA HIS A 82 -4.52 -16.42 15.80
C HIS A 82 -4.63 -16.90 14.35
N TYR A 83 -4.08 -16.14 13.39
CA TYR A 83 -4.01 -16.56 12.00
C TYR A 83 -3.14 -17.80 11.78
N TYR A 84 -2.11 -18.03 12.59
CA TYR A 84 -1.30 -19.24 12.54
C TYR A 84 -2.07 -20.46 13.08
N GLN A 85 -2.80 -20.29 14.19
CA GLN A 85 -3.53 -21.36 14.87
C GLN A 85 -4.80 -21.78 14.11
N GLU A 86 -5.64 -20.82 13.74
CA GLU A 86 -6.89 -21.09 13.03
C GLU A 86 -6.68 -21.40 11.55
N ASN A 87 -5.53 -20.98 11.00
CA ASN A 87 -5.17 -21.16 9.60
C ASN A 87 -6.32 -20.81 8.62
N PRO A 88 -6.91 -19.59 8.68
CA PRO A 88 -7.97 -19.22 7.74
C PRO A 88 -7.40 -18.98 6.34
N LYS A 89 -8.28 -18.94 5.33
CA LYS A 89 -7.93 -18.38 4.02
C LYS A 89 -7.44 -16.94 4.19
N ARG A 90 -6.31 -16.60 3.58
CA ARG A 90 -5.68 -15.28 3.68
C ARG A 90 -5.78 -14.52 2.37
N VAL A 91 -6.00 -13.21 2.49
CA VAL A 91 -6.03 -12.26 1.36
C VAL A 91 -4.69 -11.51 1.31
N TYR A 92 -4.06 -11.51 0.15
CA TYR A 92 -2.82 -10.80 -0.12
C TYR A 92 -3.08 -9.74 -1.18
N TYR A 93 -2.97 -8.47 -0.78
CA TYR A 93 -3.22 -7.34 -1.65
C TYR A 93 -1.90 -6.75 -2.13
N LEU A 94 -1.58 -6.94 -3.41
CA LEU A 94 -0.33 -6.49 -4.02
C LEU A 94 -0.56 -5.15 -4.70
N SER A 95 0.22 -4.14 -4.31
CA SER A 95 0.14 -2.79 -4.88
C SER A 95 1.52 -2.15 -4.93
N MET A 96 1.80 -1.44 -6.03
CA MET A 96 3.01 -0.63 -6.14
C MET A 96 2.97 0.63 -5.28
N GLU A 97 1.78 1.04 -4.83
CA GLU A 97 1.60 2.21 -3.96
C GLU A 97 0.62 1.98 -2.80
N PHE A 98 0.94 2.61 -1.67
CA PHE A 98 0.11 2.74 -0.47
C PHE A 98 0.20 4.16 0.08
N LEU A 99 -0.83 4.98 -0.12
CA LEU A 99 -0.86 6.35 0.41
C LEU A 99 -1.38 6.34 1.85
N MET A 100 -0.53 5.91 2.79
CA MET A 100 -0.90 5.71 4.19
C MET A 100 -1.21 7.02 4.92
N GLY A 101 -0.43 8.05 4.63
CA GLY A 101 -0.38 9.32 5.36
C GLY A 101 0.25 9.16 6.75
N ARG A 102 0.03 10.14 7.62
CA ARG A 102 0.38 10.07 9.06
C ARG A 102 -0.32 8.91 9.77
N THR A 103 0.40 8.20 10.65
CA THR A 103 -0.02 6.94 11.29
C THR A 103 -0.41 7.12 12.75
N LEU A 104 0.16 8.09 13.47
CA LEU A 104 -0.10 8.31 14.91
C LEU A 104 -1.59 8.47 15.19
N THR A 105 -2.20 9.47 14.55
CA THR A 105 -3.62 9.83 14.73
C THR A 105 -4.56 8.69 14.35
N ASN A 106 -4.30 8.01 13.24
CA ASN A 106 -5.09 6.86 12.82
C ASN A 106 -4.99 5.69 13.80
N THR A 107 -3.79 5.43 14.33
CA THR A 107 -3.57 4.38 15.32
C THR A 107 -4.30 4.71 16.62
N MET A 108 -4.25 5.96 17.10
CA MET A 108 -5.00 6.40 18.28
C MET A 108 -6.51 6.21 18.10
N VAL A 109 -7.06 6.60 16.95
CA VAL A 109 -8.50 6.42 16.64
C VAL A 109 -8.87 4.94 16.63
N ASN A 110 -8.10 4.10 15.94
CA ASN A 110 -8.41 2.68 15.79
C ASN A 110 -8.23 1.88 17.10
N LEU A 111 -7.29 2.29 17.95
CA LEU A 111 -7.10 1.73 19.28
C LEU A 111 -8.03 2.31 20.34
N GLN A 112 -8.82 3.34 20.01
CA GLN A 112 -9.68 4.09 20.92
C GLN A 112 -8.89 4.71 22.10
N MET A 113 -7.76 5.31 21.78
CA MET A 113 -6.82 5.89 22.75
C MET A 113 -6.66 7.41 22.63
N SER A 114 -7.34 8.06 21.67
CA SER A 114 -7.17 9.50 21.40
C SER A 114 -7.29 10.36 22.66
N SER A 115 -8.38 10.23 23.43
CA SER A 115 -8.57 11.02 24.66
C SER A 115 -7.54 10.70 25.75
N ILE A 116 -7.09 9.45 25.85
CA ILE A 116 -6.10 9.03 26.84
C ILE A 116 -4.73 9.65 26.52
N VAL A 117 -4.36 9.67 25.24
CA VAL A 117 -3.09 10.23 24.78
C VAL A 117 -3.11 11.76 24.86
N GLU A 118 -4.22 12.39 24.47
CA GLU A 118 -4.42 13.84 24.56
C GLU A 118 -4.29 14.32 26.01
N GLU A 119 -5.00 13.70 26.96
CA GLU A 119 -4.89 14.02 28.39
C GLU A 119 -3.47 13.77 28.92
N ALA A 120 -2.81 12.69 28.49
CA ALA A 120 -1.43 12.40 28.90
C ALA A 120 -0.45 13.49 28.41
N LEU A 121 -0.54 13.90 27.14
CA LEU A 121 0.30 14.97 26.59
C LEU A 121 0.01 16.31 27.27
N PHE A 122 -1.25 16.62 27.53
CA PHE A 122 -1.65 17.81 28.28
C PHE A 122 -1.02 17.86 29.68
N GLN A 123 -1.09 16.78 30.46
CA GLN A 123 -0.45 16.69 31.78
C GLN A 123 1.08 16.73 31.72
N LEU A 124 1.68 16.36 30.59
CA LEU A 124 3.11 16.49 30.33
C LEU A 124 3.51 17.92 29.90
N GLY A 125 2.55 18.80 29.64
CA GLY A 125 2.76 20.17 29.16
C GLY A 125 3.03 20.26 27.65
N LEU A 126 2.53 19.30 26.86
CA LEU A 126 2.73 19.19 25.42
C LEU A 126 1.42 19.40 24.67
N ASP A 127 1.50 20.10 23.53
CA ASP A 127 0.39 20.31 22.61
C ASP A 127 0.33 19.16 21.59
N ILE A 128 -0.79 18.45 21.54
CA ILE A 128 -0.95 17.30 20.65
C ILE A 128 -0.88 17.69 19.18
N GLU A 129 -1.38 18.87 18.78
CA GLU A 129 -1.38 19.30 17.37
C GLU A 129 0.05 19.49 16.87
N GLN A 130 0.89 20.15 17.69
CA GLN A 130 2.31 20.32 17.39
C GLN A 130 3.04 18.98 17.28
N ILE A 131 2.71 18.01 18.15
CA ILE A 131 3.31 16.68 18.13
C ILE A 131 2.87 15.86 16.91
N GLU A 132 1.61 15.98 16.49
CA GLU A 132 1.07 15.32 15.30
C GLU A 132 1.64 15.88 14.00
N ASP A 133 2.02 17.16 13.97
CA ASP A 133 2.63 17.83 12.81
C ASP A 133 4.13 17.50 12.63
N GLU A 134 4.80 16.94 13.64
CA GLU A 134 6.16 16.40 13.52
C GLU A 134 6.22 15.07 12.73
N GLU A 135 5.08 14.40 12.52
CA GLU A 135 5.02 13.16 11.76
C GLU A 135 5.04 13.43 10.26
N ASN A 136 6.03 12.87 9.55
CA ASN A 136 6.03 12.88 8.09
C ASN A 136 5.00 11.88 7.53
N ASP A 137 4.30 12.28 6.47
CA ASP A 137 3.52 11.35 5.64
C ASP A 137 4.46 10.27 5.05
N ALA A 138 4.03 9.00 5.11
CA ALA A 138 4.81 7.91 4.53
C ALA A 138 4.84 8.01 3.00
N GLY A 139 6.01 8.26 2.43
CA GLY A 139 6.28 8.35 0.99
C GLY A 139 6.18 7.00 0.27
N LEU A 140 5.01 6.37 0.32
CA LEU A 140 4.77 5.02 -0.18
C LEU A 140 3.74 4.96 -1.31
N GLY A 141 3.16 6.10 -1.70
CA GLY A 141 2.18 6.17 -2.75
C GLY A 141 1.98 7.60 -3.25
N ASN A 142 1.31 7.73 -4.39
CA ASN A 142 1.10 9.04 -5.02
C ASN A 142 -0.39 9.39 -5.12
N GLY A 143 -1.19 8.47 -5.66
CA GLY A 143 -2.53 8.80 -6.15
C GLY A 143 -3.69 8.09 -5.45
N GLY A 144 -4.83 8.11 -6.14
CA GLY A 144 -6.06 7.46 -5.69
C GLY A 144 -5.96 5.93 -5.63
N LEU A 145 -5.10 5.31 -6.43
CA LEU A 145 -4.87 3.86 -6.42
C LEU A 145 -4.22 3.43 -5.08
N GLY A 146 -3.19 4.15 -4.63
CA GLY A 146 -2.52 3.92 -3.35
C GLY A 146 -3.37 4.31 -2.16
N ARG A 147 -4.21 5.36 -2.29
CA ARG A 147 -5.16 5.72 -1.22
C ARG A 147 -6.28 4.70 -1.07
N LEU A 148 -6.74 4.10 -2.17
CA LEU A 148 -7.68 2.98 -2.14
C LEU A 148 -7.07 1.78 -1.42
N ALA A 149 -5.83 1.40 -1.77
CA ALA A 149 -5.10 0.33 -1.11
C ALA A 149 -5.01 0.56 0.42
N ALA A 150 -4.65 1.76 0.85
CA ALA A 150 -4.62 2.14 2.27
C ALA A 150 -6.00 2.05 2.95
N CYS A 151 -7.08 2.49 2.28
CA CYS A 151 -8.46 2.35 2.79
C CYS A 151 -8.90 0.88 2.90
N PHE A 152 -8.45 0.02 1.99
CA PHE A 152 -8.71 -1.42 2.05
C PHE A 152 -7.98 -2.09 3.20
N LEU A 153 -6.72 -1.74 3.49
CA LEU A 153 -6.00 -2.29 4.64
C LEU A 153 -6.72 -1.98 5.96
N ASP A 154 -7.14 -0.73 6.16
CA ASP A 154 -7.91 -0.29 7.34
C ASP A 154 -9.26 -1.02 7.45
N SER A 155 -9.97 -1.19 6.32
CA SER A 155 -11.25 -1.91 6.29
C SER A 155 -11.08 -3.42 6.52
N MET A 156 -10.08 -4.07 5.92
CA MET A 156 -9.80 -5.50 6.15
C MET A 156 -9.49 -5.77 7.62
N ALA A 157 -8.68 -4.91 8.26
CA ALA A 157 -8.40 -5.02 9.68
C ALA A 157 -9.67 -4.84 10.53
N THR A 158 -10.48 -3.81 10.22
CA THR A 158 -11.73 -3.52 10.95
C THR A 158 -12.76 -4.65 10.83
N LEU A 159 -12.88 -5.27 9.66
CA LEU A 159 -13.78 -6.40 9.38
C LEU A 159 -13.25 -7.75 9.89
N GLY A 160 -12.00 -7.80 10.38
CA GLY A 160 -11.38 -9.04 10.85
C GLY A 160 -10.90 -9.97 9.74
N VAL A 161 -10.85 -9.50 8.50
CA VAL A 161 -10.33 -10.28 7.36
C VAL A 161 -8.84 -10.53 7.56
N ALA A 162 -8.42 -11.80 7.42
CA ALA A 162 -7.02 -12.20 7.47
C ALA A 162 -6.25 -11.70 6.25
N GLY A 163 -5.83 -10.43 6.32
CA GLY A 163 -5.33 -9.68 5.19
C GLY A 163 -3.89 -9.19 5.38
N TYR A 164 -3.15 -9.13 4.27
CA TYR A 164 -1.84 -8.52 4.20
C TYR A 164 -1.77 -7.57 3.00
N GLY A 165 -1.19 -6.40 3.18
CA GLY A 165 -0.72 -5.56 2.08
C GLY A 165 0.73 -5.90 1.75
N TYR A 166 1.08 -5.96 0.47
CA TYR A 166 2.46 -6.12 -0.01
C TYR A 166 2.81 -5.01 -0.99
N GLY A 167 3.96 -4.39 -0.79
CA GLY A 167 4.48 -3.32 -1.64
C GLY A 167 5.98 -3.11 -1.47
N ILE A 168 6.48 -1.97 -1.94
CA ILE A 168 7.89 -1.57 -1.85
C ILE A 168 8.07 -0.48 -0.81
N ARG A 169 9.16 -0.55 -0.05
CA ARG A 169 9.56 0.49 0.90
C ARG A 169 10.39 1.55 0.17
N TYR A 170 9.75 2.52 -0.45
CA TYR A 170 10.46 3.60 -1.14
C TYR A 170 11.15 4.55 -0.16
N GLU A 171 12.42 4.84 -0.40
CA GLU A 171 13.19 5.75 0.46
C GLU A 171 12.76 7.22 0.33
N TYR A 172 12.44 7.65 -0.89
CA TYR A 172 12.23 9.06 -1.23
C TYR A 172 10.84 9.38 -1.81
N GLY A 173 9.88 8.47 -1.64
CA GLY A 173 8.53 8.63 -2.16
C GLY A 173 8.50 8.94 -3.65
N ILE A 174 7.64 9.88 -4.06
CA ILE A 174 7.63 10.39 -5.43
C ILE A 174 8.50 11.65 -5.54
N PHE A 175 8.13 12.72 -4.84
CA PHE A 175 8.85 13.98 -4.64
C PHE A 175 7.99 14.93 -3.79
N SER A 176 8.60 15.76 -2.96
CA SER A 176 7.96 16.90 -2.31
C SER A 176 7.87 18.06 -3.31
N GLN A 177 6.71 18.72 -3.35
CA GLN A 177 6.42 19.81 -4.27
C GLN A 177 6.67 21.14 -3.56
N LYS A 178 7.48 22.00 -4.16
CA LYS A 178 7.56 23.43 -3.81
C LYS A 178 7.13 24.27 -5.00
N ILE A 179 6.53 25.42 -4.72
CA ILE A 179 6.23 26.42 -5.75
C ILE A 179 7.25 27.55 -5.64
N ASP A 180 8.08 27.72 -6.67
CA ASP A 180 9.05 28.82 -6.77
C ASP A 180 8.73 29.68 -8.01
N ASN A 181 8.51 30.97 -7.81
CA ASN A 181 8.14 31.93 -8.85
C ASN A 181 6.98 31.45 -9.77
N GLY A 182 5.99 30.74 -9.20
CA GLY A 182 4.83 30.21 -9.93
C GLY A 182 5.05 28.86 -10.62
N TRP A 183 6.24 28.27 -10.49
CA TRP A 183 6.60 26.97 -11.08
C TRP A 183 6.74 25.89 -10.02
N GLN A 184 6.41 24.66 -10.40
CA GLN A 184 6.69 23.47 -9.59
C GLN A 184 8.20 23.20 -9.57
N VAL A 185 8.74 22.94 -8.39
CA VAL A 185 10.11 22.43 -8.17
C VAL A 185 10.01 21.17 -7.32
N GLU A 186 10.63 20.11 -7.79
CA GLU A 186 10.64 18.80 -7.13
C GLU A 186 11.87 18.64 -6.21
N HIS A 187 11.62 18.18 -5.00
CA HIS A 187 12.66 17.78 -4.05
C HIS A 187 12.40 16.33 -3.58
N PRO A 188 13.43 15.57 -3.17
CA PRO A 188 13.22 14.25 -2.57
C PRO A 188 12.30 14.31 -1.33
N GLU A 189 11.48 13.28 -1.10
CA GLU A 189 10.72 13.17 0.17
C GLU A 189 11.57 12.45 1.21
N ASP A 190 12.20 13.19 2.12
CA ASP A 190 13.08 12.64 3.17
C ASP A 190 12.33 12.06 4.38
N TRP A 191 11.23 11.33 4.16
CA TRP A 191 10.33 10.86 5.22
C TRP A 191 10.97 9.86 6.19
N LEU A 192 12.05 9.18 5.77
CA LEU A 192 12.82 8.23 6.58
C LEU A 192 14.06 8.83 7.24
N LYS A 193 14.31 10.13 7.08
CA LYS A 193 15.55 10.79 7.57
C LYS A 193 15.80 10.58 9.07
N PHE A 194 14.76 10.58 9.87
CA PHE A 194 14.83 10.35 11.32
C PHE A 194 14.39 8.92 11.71
N GLY A 195 14.31 8.02 10.74
CA GLY A 195 13.71 6.71 10.88
C GLY A 195 12.18 6.76 10.86
N ASN A 196 11.56 5.59 10.98
CA ASN A 196 10.12 5.44 11.03
C ASN A 196 9.75 4.61 12.28
N PRO A 197 9.08 5.19 13.30
CA PRO A 197 8.77 4.48 14.52
C PRO A 197 7.72 3.38 14.31
N TRP A 198 7.01 3.33 13.18
CA TRP A 198 5.90 2.39 12.95
C TRP A 198 6.31 1.07 12.30
N GLU A 199 7.47 1.03 11.66
CA GLU A 199 7.95 -0.17 10.97
C GLU A 199 8.84 -1.04 11.85
N GLN A 200 8.92 -2.32 11.48
CA GLN A 200 9.84 -3.28 12.05
C GLN A 200 10.55 -4.05 10.95
N SER A 201 11.87 -3.84 10.83
CA SER A 201 12.72 -4.64 9.93
C SER A 201 12.77 -6.10 10.39
N ARG A 202 12.79 -7.01 9.40
CA ARG A 202 12.83 -8.48 9.56
C ARG A 202 13.92 -9.10 8.67
N PRO A 203 15.21 -8.73 8.85
CA PRO A 203 16.30 -9.22 8.01
C PRO A 203 16.44 -10.74 8.03
N GLU A 204 15.98 -11.40 9.10
CA GLU A 204 15.93 -12.87 9.21
C GLU A 204 14.95 -13.55 8.22
N LYS A 205 14.17 -12.76 7.48
CA LYS A 205 13.23 -13.21 6.45
C LYS A 205 13.55 -12.61 5.06
N ALA A 206 14.82 -12.31 4.81
CA ALA A 206 15.24 -11.86 3.49
C ALA A 206 15.08 -12.96 2.43
N TYR A 207 14.69 -12.56 1.21
CA TYR A 207 14.57 -13.46 0.06
C TYR A 207 15.50 -13.01 -1.06
N GLU A 208 16.00 -13.97 -1.85
CA GLU A 208 16.76 -13.68 -3.05
C GLU A 208 15.80 -13.46 -4.23
N VAL A 209 16.03 -12.37 -4.96
CA VAL A 209 15.34 -12.03 -6.20
C VAL A 209 16.35 -12.03 -7.33
N GLN A 210 16.01 -12.72 -8.42
CA GLN A 210 16.89 -12.92 -9.57
C GLN A 210 16.55 -11.97 -10.71
N PHE A 211 17.57 -11.48 -11.44
CA PHE A 211 17.42 -10.69 -12.65
C PHE A 211 18.42 -11.16 -13.71
N TYR A 212 18.11 -10.90 -14.98
CA TYR A 212 18.95 -11.28 -16.12
C TYR A 212 19.20 -12.79 -16.19
N GLY A 213 20.42 -13.20 -16.51
CA GLY A 213 20.78 -14.61 -16.70
C GLY A 213 20.26 -15.17 -18.01
N ARG A 214 20.14 -16.50 -18.07
CA ARG A 214 19.70 -17.24 -19.26
C ARG A 214 18.93 -18.48 -18.88
N THR A 215 18.13 -18.98 -19.80
CA THR A 215 17.47 -20.28 -19.66
C THR A 215 18.31 -21.39 -20.30
N ASP A 216 18.36 -22.53 -19.63
CA ASP A 216 18.91 -23.79 -20.12
C ASP A 216 17.78 -24.83 -20.00
N GLY A 217 17.01 -24.97 -21.08
CA GLY A 217 15.68 -25.58 -21.02
C GLY A 217 14.75 -24.77 -20.10
N GLU A 218 14.27 -25.41 -19.04
CA GLU A 218 13.40 -24.80 -18.01
C GLU A 218 14.20 -24.21 -16.83
N SER A 219 15.53 -24.42 -16.79
CA SER A 219 16.37 -23.94 -15.68
C SER A 219 16.82 -22.50 -15.91
N TRP A 220 16.62 -21.62 -14.92
CA TRP A 220 17.14 -20.25 -14.93
C TRP A 220 18.50 -20.19 -14.25
N LYS A 221 19.54 -19.80 -15.00
CA LYS A 221 20.95 -19.79 -14.56
C LYS A 221 21.59 -18.42 -14.77
N ASP A 222 22.72 -18.21 -14.08
CA ASP A 222 23.60 -17.05 -14.24
C ASP A 222 22.91 -15.69 -13.97
N ALA A 223 21.90 -15.69 -13.10
CA ALA A 223 21.15 -14.49 -12.74
C ALA A 223 21.92 -13.60 -11.75
N GLN A 224 21.71 -12.28 -11.85
CA GLN A 224 22.08 -11.32 -10.83
C GLN A 224 21.11 -11.44 -9.64
N ILE A 225 21.65 -11.45 -8.42
CA ILE A 225 20.87 -11.60 -7.18
C ILE A 225 20.76 -10.26 -6.45
N VAL A 226 19.55 -9.94 -6.00
CA VAL A 226 19.22 -8.84 -5.08
C VAL A 226 18.49 -9.43 -3.87
N LEU A 227 18.78 -8.93 -2.68
CA LEU A 227 18.05 -9.32 -1.46
C LEU A 227 16.83 -8.43 -1.24
N ALA A 228 15.70 -9.05 -0.94
CA ALA A 228 14.47 -8.38 -0.53
C ALA A 228 14.31 -8.49 1.00
N ILE A 229 14.54 -7.39 1.71
CA ILE A 229 14.42 -7.32 3.17
C ILE A 229 13.01 -6.84 3.54
N PRO A 230 12.23 -7.61 4.32
CA PRO A 230 10.88 -7.20 4.71
C PRO A 230 10.89 -6.22 5.88
N TYR A 231 10.00 -5.23 5.79
CA TYR A 231 9.62 -4.30 6.85
C TYR A 231 8.12 -4.46 7.11
N ASP A 232 7.75 -4.80 8.35
CA ASP A 232 6.35 -4.93 8.76
C ASP A 232 5.85 -3.64 9.41
N THR A 233 4.77 -3.08 8.89
CA THR A 233 3.99 -1.99 9.49
C THR A 233 2.63 -2.53 9.93
N PRO A 234 2.34 -2.57 11.24
CA PRO A 234 1.06 -3.08 11.72
C PRO A 234 -0.11 -2.15 11.34
N ILE A 235 -1.24 -2.74 10.94
CA ILE A 235 -2.45 -2.01 10.53
C ILE A 235 -3.60 -2.34 11.51
N PRO A 236 -3.92 -1.45 12.47
CA PRO A 236 -4.99 -1.70 13.43
C PRO A 236 -6.36 -1.53 12.77
N GLY A 237 -7.32 -2.40 13.13
CA GLY A 237 -8.73 -2.19 12.81
C GLY A 237 -9.44 -1.35 13.88
N TYR A 238 -10.50 -0.63 13.49
CA TYR A 238 -11.30 0.18 14.43
C TYR A 238 -12.06 -0.70 15.41
N ALA A 239 -11.86 -0.45 16.72
CA ALA A 239 -12.60 -1.12 17.80
C ALA A 239 -12.63 -2.66 17.65
N THR A 240 -11.51 -3.26 17.25
CA THR A 240 -11.37 -4.71 17.10
C THR A 240 -10.05 -5.21 17.67
N LYS A 241 -9.93 -6.53 17.81
CA LYS A 241 -8.69 -7.21 18.23
C LYS A 241 -7.70 -7.36 17.07
N THR A 242 -8.20 -7.32 15.83
CA THR A 242 -7.42 -7.53 14.62
C THR A 242 -6.45 -6.38 14.35
N CYS A 243 -5.20 -6.75 14.12
CA CYS A 243 -4.15 -5.88 13.63
C CYS A 243 -3.40 -6.62 12.51
N ASN A 244 -3.68 -6.21 11.27
CA ASN A 244 -3.11 -6.79 10.06
C ASN A 244 -1.69 -6.25 9.80
N SER A 245 -1.08 -6.61 8.67
CA SER A 245 0.25 -6.12 8.30
C SER A 245 0.25 -5.52 6.91
N LEU A 246 0.92 -4.38 6.77
CA LEU A 246 1.51 -3.95 5.51
C LEU A 246 2.98 -4.39 5.54
N ARG A 247 3.38 -5.25 4.60
CA ARG A 247 4.76 -5.69 4.43
C ARG A 247 5.38 -5.01 3.22
N LEU A 248 6.48 -4.32 3.44
CA LEU A 248 7.19 -3.56 2.41
C LEU A 248 8.59 -4.14 2.21
N TRP A 249 9.01 -4.26 0.96
CA TRP A 249 10.32 -4.79 0.61
C TRP A 249 11.33 -3.67 0.38
N SER A 250 12.50 -3.77 1.01
CA SER A 250 13.67 -2.94 0.75
C SER A 250 14.70 -3.77 -0.02
N ALA A 251 15.23 -3.24 -1.12
CA ALA A 251 16.29 -3.92 -1.86
C ALA A 251 17.64 -3.72 -1.17
N SER A 252 18.45 -4.78 -1.13
CA SER A 252 19.82 -4.73 -0.65
C SER A 252 20.72 -5.62 -1.51
N SER A 253 22.01 -5.32 -1.55
CA SER A 253 22.99 -6.18 -2.22
C SER A 253 23.38 -7.36 -1.31
N PRO A 254 23.54 -8.58 -1.86
CA PRO A 254 24.07 -9.71 -1.09
C PRO A 254 25.54 -9.49 -0.64
N LYS A 255 26.29 -8.65 -1.35
CA LYS A 255 27.62 -8.19 -0.96
C LYS A 255 27.55 -6.71 -0.63
N GLU A 256 27.64 -6.36 0.65
CA GLU A 256 27.60 -4.96 1.09
C GLU A 256 28.84 -4.18 0.65
N PHE A 257 29.99 -4.85 0.51
CA PHE A 257 31.27 -4.21 0.20
C PHE A 257 32.29 -5.19 -0.39
N ASP A 258 32.94 -4.81 -1.49
CA ASP A 258 34.03 -5.60 -2.07
C ASP A 258 35.40 -5.05 -1.64
N LEU A 259 35.99 -5.70 -0.64
CA LEU A 259 37.34 -5.40 -0.13
C LEU A 259 38.43 -5.48 -1.20
N SER A 260 38.23 -6.27 -2.26
CA SER A 260 39.25 -6.40 -3.31
C SER A 260 39.37 -5.12 -4.12
N TYR A 261 38.25 -4.56 -4.59
CA TYR A 261 38.25 -3.26 -5.29
C TYR A 261 38.74 -2.14 -4.38
N PHE A 262 38.33 -2.14 -3.11
CA PHE A 262 38.76 -1.14 -2.14
C PHE A 262 40.28 -1.16 -1.90
N ASN A 263 40.87 -2.35 -1.72
CA ASN A 263 42.30 -2.51 -1.48
C ASN A 263 43.15 -2.14 -2.71
N HIS A 264 42.57 -2.17 -3.91
CA HIS A 264 43.21 -1.70 -5.14
C HIS A 264 42.92 -0.21 -5.46
N GLY A 265 42.25 0.52 -4.56
CA GLY A 265 41.96 1.95 -4.69
C GLY A 265 40.75 2.29 -5.57
N ASP A 266 39.98 1.31 -6.06
CA ASP A 266 38.76 1.52 -6.85
C ASP A 266 37.53 1.57 -5.93
N TYR A 267 37.44 2.66 -5.16
CA TYR A 267 36.41 2.84 -4.14
C TYR A 267 34.98 2.91 -4.73
N VAL A 268 34.84 3.39 -5.97
CA VAL A 268 33.53 3.49 -6.64
C VAL A 268 33.01 2.11 -6.98
N LYS A 269 33.84 1.23 -7.58
CA LYS A 269 33.41 -0.14 -7.87
C LYS A 269 33.16 -0.97 -6.62
N ALA A 270 33.87 -0.71 -5.53
CA ALA A 270 33.65 -1.40 -4.25
C ALA A 270 32.22 -1.25 -3.69
N VAL A 271 31.46 -0.23 -4.15
CA VAL A 271 30.08 0.06 -3.72
C VAL A 271 29.06 0.10 -4.86
N LEU A 272 29.47 -0.12 -6.12
CA LEU A 272 28.61 0.06 -7.29
C LEU A 272 27.48 -0.99 -7.36
N ASP A 273 27.80 -2.24 -7.01
CA ASP A 273 26.81 -3.33 -6.94
C ASP A 273 25.72 -3.02 -5.91
N ARG A 274 26.13 -2.43 -4.78
CA ARG A 274 25.22 -1.98 -3.72
C ARG A 274 24.25 -0.92 -4.22
N ASN A 275 24.76 0.15 -4.83
CA ASN A 275 23.92 1.24 -5.34
C ASN A 275 22.94 0.74 -6.42
N THR A 276 23.38 -0.16 -7.30
CA THR A 276 22.53 -0.71 -8.37
C THR A 276 21.38 -1.55 -7.82
N ALA A 277 21.63 -2.36 -6.79
CA ALA A 277 20.59 -3.14 -6.12
C ALA A 277 19.61 -2.25 -5.36
N GLU A 278 20.11 -1.29 -4.58
CA GLU A 278 19.29 -0.39 -3.76
C GLU A 278 18.43 0.57 -4.60
N ASN A 279 18.81 0.89 -5.84
CA ASN A 279 18.03 1.75 -6.75
C ASN A 279 16.58 1.30 -6.95
N ILE A 280 16.32 -0.01 -6.85
CA ILE A 280 14.98 -0.59 -6.97
C ILE A 280 14.01 0.03 -5.94
N THR A 281 14.48 0.37 -4.74
CA THR A 281 13.60 0.87 -3.67
C THR A 281 13.85 2.33 -3.30
N LYS A 282 14.47 3.12 -4.19
CA LYS A 282 14.71 4.55 -3.93
C LYS A 282 13.46 5.40 -4.16
N VAL A 283 12.88 5.40 -5.36
CA VAL A 283 11.81 6.33 -5.78
C VAL A 283 10.64 5.56 -6.38
N LEU A 284 9.42 6.02 -6.10
CA LEU A 284 8.17 5.53 -6.68
C LEU A 284 7.99 6.08 -8.11
N TYR A 285 7.69 5.20 -9.08
CA TYR A 285 7.52 5.53 -10.50
C TYR A 285 8.70 6.33 -11.07
N PRO A 286 9.88 5.69 -11.24
CA PRO A 286 10.99 6.33 -11.93
C PRO A 286 10.57 6.77 -13.34
N ASN A 287 11.15 7.88 -13.82
CA ASN A 287 10.87 8.39 -15.17
C ASN A 287 11.17 7.31 -16.21
N ASP A 288 10.14 6.86 -16.93
CA ASP A 288 10.18 5.76 -17.89
C ASP A 288 10.16 6.22 -19.35
N ASN A 289 10.48 7.50 -19.61
CA ASN A 289 10.64 8.03 -20.97
C ASN A 289 11.90 7.50 -21.67
N PHE A 290 12.86 6.96 -20.93
CA PHE A 290 14.08 6.35 -21.44
C PHE A 290 14.18 4.86 -21.03
N PHE A 291 15.04 4.11 -21.71
CA PHE A 291 15.13 2.66 -21.59
C PHE A 291 15.47 2.20 -20.16
N GLU A 292 16.43 2.85 -19.52
CA GLU A 292 16.88 2.53 -18.16
C GLU A 292 15.76 2.73 -17.12
N GLY A 293 14.91 3.74 -17.34
CA GLY A 293 13.74 4.00 -16.50
C GLY A 293 12.66 2.94 -16.63
N LYS A 294 12.36 2.51 -17.86
CA LYS A 294 11.47 1.39 -18.16
C LYS A 294 11.96 0.09 -17.52
N GLU A 295 13.24 -0.19 -17.67
CA GLU A 295 13.85 -1.37 -17.06
C GLU A 295 13.81 -1.32 -15.53
N LEU A 296 14.09 -0.17 -14.91
CA LEU A 296 14.01 -0.02 -13.46
C LEU A 296 12.58 -0.23 -12.95
N ARG A 297 11.57 0.29 -13.65
CA ARG A 297 10.16 0.05 -13.31
C ARG A 297 9.79 -1.44 -13.38
N LEU A 298 10.18 -2.14 -14.45
CA LEU A 298 9.97 -3.59 -14.56
C LEU A 298 10.71 -4.37 -13.46
N LYS A 299 11.92 -3.94 -13.08
CA LYS A 299 12.65 -4.50 -11.93
C LYS A 299 11.90 -4.32 -10.62
N GLN A 300 11.32 -3.14 -10.38
CA GLN A 300 10.52 -2.86 -9.19
C GLN A 300 9.31 -3.79 -9.09
N GLU A 301 8.55 -3.92 -10.19
CA GLU A 301 7.39 -4.79 -10.27
C GLU A 301 7.76 -6.25 -9.98
N TYR A 302 8.80 -6.77 -10.67
CA TYR A 302 9.23 -8.15 -10.44
C TYR A 302 9.82 -8.37 -9.05
N PHE A 303 10.59 -7.41 -8.52
CA PHE A 303 11.17 -7.48 -7.18
C PHE A 303 10.10 -7.67 -6.11
N MET A 304 9.08 -6.82 -6.14
CA MET A 304 7.96 -6.88 -5.21
C MET A 304 7.18 -8.18 -5.37
N VAL A 305 6.95 -8.62 -6.61
CA VAL A 305 6.24 -9.87 -6.91
C VAL A 305 6.99 -11.10 -6.40
N SER A 306 8.27 -11.28 -6.76
CA SER A 306 9.02 -12.49 -6.43
C SER A 306 9.20 -12.65 -4.92
N ALA A 307 9.60 -11.58 -4.22
CA ALA A 307 9.74 -11.62 -2.77
C ALA A 307 8.40 -11.95 -2.07
N THR A 308 7.30 -11.37 -2.57
CA THR A 308 5.95 -11.63 -2.04
C THR A 308 5.51 -13.07 -2.27
N MET A 309 5.71 -13.63 -3.47
CA MET A 309 5.35 -15.02 -3.76
C MET A 309 6.11 -15.98 -2.86
N GLN A 310 7.41 -15.75 -2.68
CA GLN A 310 8.24 -16.57 -1.78
C GLN A 310 7.72 -16.53 -0.33
N ASP A 311 7.35 -15.36 0.23
CA ASP A 311 6.80 -15.31 1.59
C ASP A 311 5.41 -15.96 1.72
N ILE A 312 4.54 -15.79 0.73
CA ILE A 312 3.21 -16.41 0.71
C ILE A 312 3.35 -17.94 0.72
N LEU A 313 4.17 -18.49 -0.16
CA LEU A 313 4.37 -19.93 -0.29
C LEU A 313 5.08 -20.52 0.92
N ARG A 314 6.09 -19.83 1.48
CA ARG A 314 6.72 -20.22 2.76
C ARG A 314 5.69 -20.31 3.87
N ARG A 315 4.82 -19.31 3.99
CA ARG A 315 3.79 -19.25 5.04
C ARG A 315 2.72 -20.32 4.87
N PHE A 316 2.35 -20.64 3.63
CA PHE A 316 1.47 -21.76 3.32
C PHE A 316 2.09 -23.09 3.76
N LYS A 317 3.35 -23.35 3.38
CA LYS A 317 4.07 -24.59 3.75
C LYS A 317 4.17 -24.80 5.27
N GLN A 318 4.46 -23.75 6.04
CA GLN A 318 4.61 -23.84 7.50
C GLN A 318 3.33 -24.25 8.23
N ASN A 319 2.16 -23.92 7.67
CA ASN A 319 0.88 -24.19 8.31
C ASN A 319 0.38 -25.63 8.12
N VAL A 320 1.09 -26.46 7.34
CA VAL A 320 0.67 -27.84 7.00
C VAL A 320 1.51 -28.90 7.73
N GLU A 321 2.39 -28.51 8.66
CA GLU A 321 3.15 -29.46 9.49
C GLU A 321 2.26 -30.20 10.51
N GLY A 322 1.66 -31.31 10.05
CA GLY A 322 0.89 -32.26 10.87
C GLY A 322 0.86 -33.70 10.33
N GLY A 323 1.59 -33.99 9.26
CA GLY A 323 1.69 -35.32 8.64
C GLY A 323 1.82 -35.16 7.14
N THR A 324 2.87 -35.73 6.54
CA THR A 324 3.23 -35.64 5.12
C THR A 324 2.05 -35.97 4.21
N PRO A 325 1.41 -34.98 3.54
CA PRO A 325 0.72 -35.26 2.30
C PRO A 325 1.80 -35.44 1.21
N VAL A 326 1.51 -36.29 0.23
CA VAL A 326 2.27 -36.28 -1.04
C VAL A 326 2.31 -34.84 -1.55
N ALA A 327 3.47 -34.34 -1.99
CA ALA A 327 3.67 -32.93 -2.35
C ALA A 327 2.58 -32.35 -3.26
N SER A 328 1.98 -33.15 -4.17
CA SER A 328 0.88 -32.71 -5.02
C SER A 328 -0.44 -32.43 -4.27
N ALA A 329 -0.77 -33.22 -3.24
CA ALA A 329 -1.98 -33.04 -2.44
C ALA A 329 -1.91 -31.79 -1.54
N LEU A 330 -0.70 -31.39 -1.15
CA LEU A 330 -0.47 -30.12 -0.46
C LEU A 330 -0.89 -28.95 -1.36
N TRP A 331 -0.33 -28.87 -2.56
CA TRP A 331 -0.51 -27.73 -3.46
C TRP A 331 -1.94 -27.57 -3.99
N SER A 332 -2.71 -28.66 -4.12
CA SER A 332 -4.12 -28.57 -4.50
C SER A 332 -4.98 -27.78 -3.51
N SER A 333 -4.58 -27.68 -2.24
CA SER A 333 -5.29 -26.87 -1.23
C SER A 333 -4.90 -25.38 -1.22
N LEU A 334 -3.86 -25.00 -1.97
CA LEU A 334 -3.37 -23.61 -2.00
C LEU A 334 -4.50 -22.59 -2.33
N PRO A 335 -5.38 -22.82 -3.32
CA PRO A 335 -6.47 -21.89 -3.64
C PRO A 335 -7.51 -21.73 -2.52
N ASP A 336 -7.65 -22.72 -1.64
CA ASP A 336 -8.56 -22.64 -0.50
C ASP A 336 -7.96 -21.83 0.67
N MET A 337 -6.64 -21.63 0.64
CA MET A 337 -5.89 -20.97 1.72
C MET A 337 -5.35 -19.60 1.33
N VAL A 338 -5.25 -19.31 0.03
CA VAL A 338 -4.61 -18.11 -0.53
C VAL A 338 -5.52 -17.46 -1.56
N ALA A 339 -5.74 -16.15 -1.41
CA ALA A 339 -6.28 -15.29 -2.46
C ALA A 339 -5.32 -14.12 -2.67
N ILE A 340 -4.98 -13.82 -3.92
CA ILE A 340 -4.07 -12.73 -4.28
C ILE A 340 -4.83 -11.75 -5.16
N GLN A 341 -4.93 -10.50 -4.69
CA GLN A 341 -5.52 -9.40 -5.45
C GLN A 341 -4.42 -8.59 -6.14
N LEU A 342 -4.52 -8.47 -7.46
CA LEU A 342 -3.69 -7.63 -8.30
C LEU A 342 -4.33 -6.23 -8.38
N ASN A 343 -3.71 -5.24 -7.74
CA ASN A 343 -4.14 -3.85 -7.81
C ASN A 343 -3.56 -3.17 -9.05
N ASP A 344 -4.37 -3.13 -10.11
CA ASP A 344 -3.93 -2.78 -11.47
C ASP A 344 -2.93 -3.80 -12.06
N THR A 345 -2.30 -3.47 -13.17
CA THR A 345 -1.43 -4.37 -13.95
C THR A 345 0.00 -4.51 -13.42
N HIS A 346 0.48 -3.59 -12.58
CA HIS A 346 1.84 -3.63 -12.05
C HIS A 346 2.25 -4.97 -11.39
N PRO A 347 1.41 -5.66 -10.58
CA PRO A 347 1.75 -6.97 -10.04
C PRO A 347 1.43 -8.15 -10.96
N ALA A 348 1.10 -7.94 -12.25
CA ALA A 348 0.68 -9.02 -13.15
C ALA A 348 1.76 -10.10 -13.38
N LEU A 349 3.05 -9.77 -13.18
CA LEU A 349 4.14 -10.74 -13.17
C LEU A 349 4.02 -11.81 -12.07
N ALA A 350 3.12 -11.63 -11.08
CA ALA A 350 2.84 -12.66 -10.08
C ALA A 350 2.29 -13.95 -10.68
N ILE A 351 1.59 -13.84 -11.81
CA ILE A 351 1.06 -14.99 -12.55
C ILE A 351 2.21 -15.87 -13.08
N PRO A 352 3.13 -15.37 -13.94
CA PRO A 352 4.24 -16.18 -14.41
C PRO A 352 5.24 -16.54 -13.30
N GLU A 353 5.43 -15.72 -12.27
CA GLU A 353 6.29 -16.08 -11.13
C GLU A 353 5.73 -17.25 -10.31
N LEU A 354 4.42 -17.27 -10.03
CA LEU A 354 3.82 -18.41 -9.34
C LEU A 354 3.94 -19.68 -10.18
N MET A 355 3.70 -19.59 -11.49
CA MET A 355 3.90 -20.71 -12.42
C MET A 355 5.34 -21.21 -12.39
N ARG A 356 6.33 -20.30 -12.45
CA ARG A 356 7.76 -20.64 -12.38
C ARG A 356 8.09 -21.39 -11.09
N VAL A 357 7.65 -20.89 -9.93
CA VAL A 357 7.95 -21.56 -8.66
C VAL A 357 7.28 -22.94 -8.61
N LEU A 358 6.01 -23.06 -8.99
CA LEU A 358 5.30 -24.34 -8.92
C LEU A 358 5.87 -25.39 -9.88
N ILE A 359 6.30 -25.00 -11.08
CA ILE A 359 6.86 -25.92 -12.08
C ILE A 359 8.33 -26.20 -11.80
N ASP A 360 9.16 -25.15 -11.79
CA ASP A 360 10.61 -25.30 -11.82
C ASP A 360 11.19 -25.70 -10.45
N ILE A 361 10.56 -25.25 -9.35
CA ILE A 361 11.05 -25.50 -7.99
C ILE A 361 10.27 -26.63 -7.31
N GLU A 362 8.94 -26.60 -7.41
CA GLU A 362 8.08 -27.58 -6.73
C GLU A 362 7.75 -28.81 -7.60
N GLY A 363 8.10 -28.80 -8.89
CA GLY A 363 8.00 -29.96 -9.78
C GLY A 363 6.58 -30.33 -10.22
N LEU A 364 5.64 -29.38 -10.21
CA LEU A 364 4.28 -29.62 -10.71
C LEU A 364 4.24 -29.66 -12.23
N SER A 365 3.28 -30.41 -12.79
CA SER A 365 2.95 -30.28 -14.20
C SER A 365 2.34 -28.91 -14.49
N TRP A 366 2.46 -28.47 -15.75
CA TRP A 366 1.86 -27.22 -16.20
C TRP A 366 0.37 -27.13 -15.88
N GLU A 367 -0.39 -28.20 -16.15
CA GLU A 367 -1.85 -28.23 -15.95
C GLU A 367 -2.23 -28.07 -14.48
N ALA A 368 -1.48 -28.72 -13.57
CA ALA A 368 -1.70 -28.61 -12.14
C ALA A 368 -1.37 -27.19 -11.64
N ALA A 369 -0.22 -26.64 -12.03
CA ALA A 369 0.20 -25.30 -11.66
C ALA A 369 -0.77 -24.22 -12.19
N TRP A 370 -1.21 -24.34 -13.45
CA TRP A 370 -2.13 -23.38 -14.07
C TRP A 370 -3.53 -23.42 -13.44
N SER A 371 -4.03 -24.61 -13.10
CA SER A 371 -5.29 -24.78 -12.36
C SER A 371 -5.25 -24.11 -10.99
N ILE A 372 -4.12 -24.18 -10.29
CA ILE A 372 -3.90 -23.47 -9.02
C ILE A 372 -3.83 -21.95 -9.25
N CYS A 373 -3.00 -21.52 -10.20
CA CYS A 373 -2.75 -20.11 -10.51
C CYS A 373 -4.05 -19.36 -10.81
N THR A 374 -4.85 -19.88 -11.74
CA THR A 374 -6.11 -19.26 -12.16
C THR A 374 -7.13 -19.11 -11.03
N LYS A 375 -7.11 -19.97 -10.01
CA LYS A 375 -8.03 -19.91 -8.86
C LYS A 375 -7.59 -18.96 -7.73
N ILE A 376 -6.32 -18.55 -7.71
CA ILE A 376 -5.78 -17.71 -6.64
C ILE A 376 -5.84 -16.23 -6.97
N PHE A 377 -5.60 -15.87 -8.23
CA PHE A 377 -5.50 -14.46 -8.65
C PHE A 377 -6.85 -13.86 -9.02
N ALA A 378 -7.08 -12.63 -8.55
CA ALA A 378 -8.13 -11.73 -9.02
C ALA A 378 -7.51 -10.38 -9.41
N TYR A 379 -8.05 -9.75 -10.46
CA TYR A 379 -7.50 -8.53 -11.04
C TYR A 379 -8.47 -7.36 -10.96
N THR A 380 -8.03 -6.23 -10.38
CA THR A 380 -8.77 -4.97 -10.42
C THR A 380 -8.21 -4.08 -11.52
N ASN A 381 -9.04 -3.69 -12.49
CA ASN A 381 -8.67 -2.69 -13.49
C ASN A 381 -9.10 -1.29 -13.05
N HIS A 382 -8.20 -0.31 -13.22
CA HIS A 382 -8.41 1.10 -12.87
C HIS A 382 -8.42 2.05 -14.08
N THR A 383 -8.22 1.54 -15.30
CA THR A 383 -8.10 2.37 -16.50
C THR A 383 -8.79 1.76 -17.72
N VAL A 384 -9.49 2.61 -18.45
CA VAL A 384 -10.08 2.30 -19.76
C VAL A 384 -9.29 2.92 -20.92
N LEU A 385 -8.32 3.79 -20.62
CA LEU A 385 -7.49 4.45 -21.63
C LEU A 385 -6.45 3.46 -22.15
N PRO A 386 -6.47 3.10 -23.45
CA PRO A 386 -5.54 2.12 -24.02
C PRO A 386 -4.07 2.49 -23.79
N GLU A 387 -3.73 3.77 -23.86
CA GLU A 387 -2.38 4.30 -23.65
C GLU A 387 -1.86 4.15 -22.21
N ALA A 388 -2.77 3.97 -21.24
CA ALA A 388 -2.43 3.77 -19.84
C ALA A 388 -2.36 2.27 -19.47
N LEU A 389 -2.73 1.35 -20.37
CA LEU A 389 -2.57 -0.08 -20.15
C LEU A 389 -1.12 -0.47 -20.42
N GLU A 390 -0.51 -1.15 -19.46
CA GLU A 390 0.91 -1.45 -19.50
C GLU A 390 1.28 -2.40 -20.65
N ARG A 391 2.34 -2.02 -21.37
CA ARG A 391 2.92 -2.76 -22.50
C ARG A 391 4.43 -2.80 -22.36
N TRP A 392 4.97 -3.99 -22.15
CA TRP A 392 6.43 -4.19 -22.07
C TRP A 392 6.95 -4.77 -23.38
N ALA A 393 8.07 -4.26 -23.88
CA ALA A 393 8.74 -4.86 -25.02
C ALA A 393 9.13 -6.32 -24.68
N VAL A 394 8.87 -7.25 -25.59
CA VAL A 394 9.24 -8.66 -25.43
C VAL A 394 10.74 -8.79 -25.20
N SER A 395 11.54 -8.04 -25.96
CA SER A 395 13.01 -7.96 -25.82
C SER A 395 13.47 -7.59 -24.40
N MET A 396 12.72 -6.72 -23.72
CA MET A 396 13.02 -6.26 -22.36
C MET A 396 12.73 -7.35 -21.33
N ILE A 397 11.56 -7.99 -21.40
CA ILE A 397 11.22 -9.10 -20.50
C ILE A 397 12.15 -10.29 -20.78
N GLU A 398 12.45 -10.61 -22.03
CA GLU A 398 13.36 -11.71 -22.38
C GLU A 398 14.77 -11.48 -21.83
N ARG A 399 15.27 -10.25 -21.87
CA ARG A 399 16.57 -9.91 -21.30
C ARG A 399 16.58 -9.97 -19.78
N LEU A 400 15.56 -9.42 -19.13
CA LEU A 400 15.52 -9.26 -17.67
C LEU A 400 15.01 -10.50 -16.94
N LEU A 401 14.05 -11.21 -17.54
CA LEU A 401 13.25 -12.29 -16.97
C LEU A 401 13.03 -13.41 -18.03
N PRO A 402 14.11 -14.04 -18.54
CA PRO A 402 14.02 -14.95 -19.69
C PRO A 402 13.08 -16.13 -19.45
N ARG A 403 13.05 -16.68 -18.23
CA ARG A 403 12.17 -17.80 -17.88
C ARG A 403 10.70 -17.38 -17.86
N HIS A 404 10.39 -16.19 -17.35
CA HIS A 404 9.02 -15.66 -17.34
C HIS A 404 8.51 -15.41 -18.75
N MET A 405 9.37 -14.96 -19.67
CA MET A 405 8.98 -14.78 -21.07
C MET A 405 8.55 -16.11 -21.72
N GLN A 406 9.28 -17.20 -21.47
CA GLN A 406 8.89 -18.54 -21.92
C GLN A 406 7.51 -18.94 -21.36
N ILE A 407 7.28 -18.71 -20.06
CA ILE A 407 5.99 -19.01 -19.42
C ILE A 407 4.87 -18.15 -20.02
N ILE A 408 5.11 -16.86 -20.26
CA ILE A 408 4.12 -15.95 -20.88
C ILE A 408 3.77 -16.42 -22.29
N PHE A 409 4.76 -16.85 -23.09
CA PHE A 409 4.50 -17.41 -24.42
C PHE A 409 3.67 -18.70 -24.34
N GLU A 410 3.93 -19.58 -23.39
CA GLU A 410 3.16 -20.81 -23.21
C GLU A 410 1.73 -20.53 -22.73
N ILE A 411 1.54 -19.57 -21.82
CA ILE A 411 0.21 -19.07 -21.43
C ILE A 411 -0.54 -18.55 -22.66
N ASN A 412 0.11 -17.72 -23.48
CA ASN A 412 -0.49 -17.17 -24.69
C ASN A 412 -0.84 -18.29 -25.69
N HIS A 413 0.05 -19.24 -25.92
CA HIS A 413 -0.17 -20.34 -26.84
C HIS A 413 -1.42 -21.14 -26.47
N ARG A 414 -1.53 -21.57 -25.21
CA ARG A 414 -2.69 -22.32 -24.71
C ARG A 414 -3.97 -21.48 -24.73
N HIS A 415 -3.89 -20.21 -24.34
CA HIS A 415 -5.02 -19.29 -24.40
C HIS A 415 -5.54 -19.16 -25.84
N LEU A 416 -4.67 -18.99 -26.83
CA LEU A 416 -5.08 -18.85 -28.23
C LEU A 416 -5.65 -20.15 -28.82
N ILE A 417 -5.23 -21.32 -28.34
CA ILE A 417 -5.89 -22.60 -28.66
C ILE A 417 -7.34 -22.57 -28.18
N ASP A 418 -7.58 -22.14 -26.94
CA ASP A 418 -8.93 -22.07 -26.39
C ASP A 418 -9.80 -21.03 -27.11
N VAL A 419 -9.23 -19.85 -27.43
CA VAL A 419 -9.92 -18.84 -28.26
C VAL A 419 -10.29 -19.40 -29.64
N THR A 420 -9.38 -20.13 -30.29
CA THR A 420 -9.64 -20.74 -31.61
C THR A 420 -10.71 -21.82 -31.53
N ARG A 421 -10.78 -22.59 -30.43
CA ARG A 421 -11.84 -23.57 -30.19
C ARG A 421 -13.19 -22.91 -29.95
N SER A 422 -13.23 -21.80 -29.21
CA SER A 422 -14.46 -21.05 -28.93
C SER A 422 -14.96 -20.25 -30.14
N TYR A 423 -14.06 -19.77 -30.99
CA TYR A 423 -14.37 -18.95 -32.16
C TYR A 423 -13.64 -19.45 -33.43
N PRO A 424 -14.00 -20.63 -33.97
CA PRO A 424 -13.32 -21.20 -35.13
C PRO A 424 -13.37 -20.27 -36.35
N GLY A 425 -12.20 -19.97 -36.91
CA GLY A 425 -12.07 -19.13 -38.12
C GLY A 425 -11.98 -17.62 -37.87
N ASP A 426 -12.21 -17.13 -36.65
CA ASP A 426 -12.07 -15.69 -36.33
C ASP A 426 -10.63 -15.32 -35.94
N VAL A 427 -9.76 -15.25 -36.96
CA VAL A 427 -8.34 -14.88 -36.80
C VAL A 427 -8.17 -13.49 -36.20
N THR A 428 -9.10 -12.56 -36.50
CA THR A 428 -9.01 -11.18 -36.00
C THR A 428 -9.27 -11.12 -34.50
N LYS A 429 -10.27 -11.86 -34.00
CA LYS A 429 -10.52 -11.99 -32.56
C LYS A 429 -9.35 -12.68 -31.85
N MET A 430 -8.79 -13.72 -32.44
CA MET A 430 -7.58 -14.37 -31.93
C MET A 430 -6.41 -13.37 -31.76
N GLN A 431 -6.18 -12.50 -32.74
CA GLN A 431 -5.16 -11.46 -32.66
C GLN A 431 -5.46 -10.44 -31.55
N ARG A 432 -6.69 -9.95 -31.44
CA ARG A 432 -7.10 -8.98 -30.40
C ARG A 432 -7.05 -9.53 -28.98
N MET A 433 -7.20 -10.84 -28.81
CA MET A 433 -7.15 -11.50 -27.50
C MET A 433 -5.75 -12.00 -27.13
N SER A 434 -4.75 -11.89 -28.01
CA SER A 434 -3.40 -12.34 -27.70
C SER A 434 -2.77 -11.52 -26.57
N LEU A 435 -1.98 -12.18 -25.74
CA LEU A 435 -1.11 -11.53 -24.76
C LEU A 435 0.08 -10.84 -25.45
N ILE A 436 0.40 -11.23 -26.68
CA ILE A 436 1.51 -10.70 -27.45
C ILE A 436 0.96 -9.82 -28.56
N GLU A 437 1.24 -8.53 -28.49
CA GLU A 437 0.91 -7.58 -29.54
C GLU A 437 1.99 -7.63 -30.62
N GLU A 438 1.56 -7.96 -31.83
CA GLU A 438 2.39 -7.99 -33.04
C GLU A 438 2.34 -6.63 -33.74
N GLY A 439 3.41 -6.29 -34.48
CA GLY A 439 3.51 -5.05 -35.27
C GLY A 439 4.53 -4.06 -34.68
N GLY A 440 5.61 -3.82 -35.43
CA GLY A 440 6.77 -3.08 -34.93
C GLY A 440 7.58 -3.92 -33.94
N GLU A 441 7.92 -3.34 -32.77
CA GLU A 441 8.49 -4.09 -31.66
C GLU A 441 7.39 -4.87 -30.92
N LYS A 442 7.55 -6.18 -30.79
CA LYS A 442 6.58 -7.04 -30.07
C LYS A 442 6.45 -6.62 -28.62
N ARG A 443 5.22 -6.62 -28.10
CA ARG A 443 4.94 -6.23 -26.71
C ARG A 443 4.07 -7.25 -25.99
N VAL A 444 4.29 -7.39 -24.69
CA VAL A 444 3.41 -8.14 -23.79
C VAL A 444 2.34 -7.19 -23.25
N ASN A 445 1.08 -7.56 -23.43
CA ASN A 445 -0.06 -6.87 -22.86
C ASN A 445 -0.36 -7.41 -21.46
N MET A 446 0.03 -6.64 -20.45
CA MET A 446 -0.06 -7.06 -19.05
C MET A 446 -1.50 -7.15 -18.55
N ALA A 447 -2.42 -6.38 -19.13
CA ALA A 447 -3.85 -6.48 -18.83
C ALA A 447 -4.43 -7.80 -19.34
N HIS A 448 -4.08 -8.23 -20.55
CA HIS A 448 -4.49 -9.52 -21.09
C HIS A 448 -3.91 -10.68 -20.26
N LEU A 449 -2.63 -10.59 -19.87
CA LEU A 449 -2.01 -11.55 -18.96
C LEU A 449 -2.78 -11.63 -17.63
N ALA A 450 -3.11 -10.49 -17.02
CA ALA A 450 -3.86 -10.43 -15.76
C ALA A 450 -5.27 -11.02 -15.89
N ILE A 451 -5.98 -10.73 -16.99
CA ILE A 451 -7.33 -11.26 -17.26
C ILE A 451 -7.29 -12.79 -17.44
N VAL A 452 -6.34 -13.28 -18.23
CA VAL A 452 -6.21 -14.72 -18.53
C VAL A 452 -5.80 -15.51 -17.30
N GLY A 453 -4.86 -14.99 -16.50
CA GLY A 453 -4.38 -15.65 -15.27
C GLY A 453 -5.27 -15.50 -14.04
N SER A 454 -6.40 -14.77 -14.12
CA SER A 454 -7.29 -14.53 -12.97
C SER A 454 -8.67 -15.19 -13.13
N HIS A 455 -9.26 -15.63 -12.01
CA HIS A 455 -10.64 -16.15 -11.98
C HIS A 455 -11.71 -15.06 -11.91
N LYS A 456 -11.34 -13.86 -11.44
CA LYS A 456 -12.21 -12.68 -11.40
C LYS A 456 -11.48 -11.43 -11.85
N VAL A 457 -12.19 -10.59 -12.59
CA VAL A 457 -11.74 -9.27 -13.04
C VAL A 457 -12.81 -8.27 -12.63
N ASN A 458 -12.44 -7.17 -11.99
CA ASN A 458 -13.40 -6.15 -11.60
C ASN A 458 -13.02 -4.74 -12.05
N GLY A 459 -14.04 -3.97 -12.43
CA GLY A 459 -13.94 -2.52 -12.52
C GLY A 459 -14.26 -1.85 -11.18
N VAL A 460 -14.05 -0.53 -11.13
CA VAL A 460 -14.07 0.28 -9.90
C VAL A 460 -15.29 1.19 -9.75
N SER A 461 -16.20 1.14 -10.73
CA SER A 461 -17.53 1.75 -10.70
C SER A 461 -18.42 1.08 -11.74
N ALA A 462 -19.75 1.19 -11.59
CA ALA A 462 -20.68 0.55 -12.53
C ALA A 462 -20.46 1.01 -13.98
N ILE A 463 -20.28 2.31 -14.21
CA ILE A 463 -20.02 2.86 -15.55
C ILE A 463 -18.70 2.34 -16.10
N HIS A 464 -17.64 2.36 -15.28
CA HIS A 464 -16.32 1.84 -15.67
C HIS A 464 -16.38 0.36 -16.03
N THR A 465 -17.06 -0.46 -15.23
CA THR A 465 -17.25 -1.89 -15.50
C THR A 465 -18.05 -2.11 -16.79
N ASN A 466 -19.05 -1.28 -17.09
CA ASN A 466 -19.78 -1.36 -18.35
C ASN A 466 -18.88 -1.05 -19.55
N ILE A 467 -18.00 -0.05 -19.47
CA ILE A 467 -17.01 0.24 -20.53
C ILE A 467 -16.05 -0.93 -20.72
N ILE A 468 -15.53 -1.50 -19.62
CA ILE A 468 -14.69 -2.72 -19.67
C ILE A 468 -15.40 -3.85 -20.43
N LYS A 469 -16.65 -4.14 -20.08
CA LYS A 469 -17.39 -5.28 -20.63
C LYS A 469 -17.79 -5.09 -22.09
N ASN A 470 -18.13 -3.87 -22.49
CA ASN A 470 -18.72 -3.60 -23.80
C ASN A 470 -17.72 -3.05 -24.82
N GLU A 471 -16.59 -2.52 -24.38
CA GLU A 471 -15.62 -1.85 -25.23
C GLU A 471 -14.20 -2.40 -25.00
N THR A 472 -13.56 -2.08 -23.87
CA THR A 472 -12.12 -2.30 -23.66
C THR A 472 -11.71 -3.78 -23.70
N PHE A 473 -12.46 -4.65 -23.00
CA PHE A 473 -12.19 -6.10 -22.91
C PHE A 473 -13.37 -6.92 -23.40
N LYS A 474 -14.12 -6.39 -24.39
CA LYS A 474 -15.31 -7.00 -24.95
C LYS A 474 -15.11 -8.47 -25.31
N ASP A 475 -14.07 -8.77 -26.09
CA ASP A 475 -13.80 -10.14 -26.56
C ASP A 475 -13.54 -11.13 -25.40
N PHE A 476 -12.85 -10.69 -24.34
CA PHE A 476 -12.66 -11.50 -23.12
C PHE A 476 -13.94 -11.70 -22.33
N CYS A 477 -14.80 -10.67 -22.27
CA CYS A 477 -16.09 -10.74 -21.58
C CYS A 477 -17.08 -11.64 -22.33
N GLU A 478 -17.07 -11.63 -23.66
CA GLU A 478 -17.87 -12.55 -24.48
C GLU A 478 -17.45 -14.01 -24.26
N MET A 479 -16.15 -14.28 -24.11
CA MET A 479 -15.64 -15.64 -23.89
C MET A 479 -15.85 -16.12 -22.44
N THR A 480 -15.76 -15.22 -21.45
CA THR A 480 -15.84 -15.56 -20.01
C THR A 480 -16.68 -14.55 -19.22
N PRO A 481 -18.00 -14.47 -19.45
CA PRO A 481 -18.84 -13.40 -18.88
C PRO A 481 -18.87 -13.39 -17.35
N ASP A 482 -18.88 -14.57 -16.71
CA ASP A 482 -18.89 -14.71 -15.26
C ASP A 482 -17.60 -14.21 -14.58
N LYS A 483 -16.51 -14.02 -15.33
CA LYS A 483 -15.23 -13.51 -14.81
C LYS A 483 -15.34 -12.03 -14.43
N PHE A 484 -16.14 -11.24 -15.16
CA PHE A 484 -16.17 -9.79 -15.03
C PHE A 484 -17.25 -9.31 -14.04
N VAL A 485 -16.82 -8.71 -12.93
CA VAL A 485 -17.69 -8.21 -11.86
C VAL A 485 -17.48 -6.71 -11.62
N ASN A 486 -18.34 -6.08 -10.83
CA ASN A 486 -18.18 -4.68 -10.42
C ASN A 486 -17.97 -4.61 -8.91
N VAL A 487 -16.96 -3.87 -8.48
CA VAL A 487 -16.79 -3.48 -7.08
C VAL A 487 -16.53 -1.97 -7.05
N THR A 488 -17.55 -1.19 -6.71
CA THR A 488 -17.42 0.27 -6.65
C THR A 488 -16.47 0.65 -5.51
N ASN A 489 -15.49 1.51 -5.81
CA ASN A 489 -14.53 1.98 -4.81
C ASN A 489 -15.20 2.67 -3.62
N GLY A 490 -14.53 2.66 -2.48
CA GLY A 490 -14.96 3.32 -1.26
C GLY A 490 -13.79 3.94 -0.49
N ILE A 491 -14.12 4.69 0.56
CA ILE A 491 -13.17 5.32 1.47
C ILE A 491 -13.46 4.88 2.92
N THR A 492 -12.43 4.85 3.77
CA THR A 492 -12.63 4.56 5.20
C THR A 492 -13.25 5.76 5.93
N PRO A 493 -14.39 5.61 6.62
CA PRO A 493 -14.97 6.68 7.45
C PRO A 493 -14.13 7.01 8.68
N ARG A 494 -13.20 6.14 9.10
CA ARG A 494 -12.33 6.39 10.25
C ARG A 494 -11.41 7.57 9.96
N ARG A 495 -10.69 7.54 8.83
CA ARG A 495 -9.80 8.64 8.42
C ARG A 495 -10.58 9.82 7.82
N TRP A 496 -11.54 9.54 6.95
CA TRP A 496 -12.20 10.56 6.12
C TRP A 496 -13.48 11.16 6.73
N LEU A 497 -13.78 10.86 7.99
CA LEU A 497 -14.85 11.52 8.75
C LEU A 497 -14.50 11.63 10.24
N LYS A 498 -14.30 10.50 10.94
CA LYS A 498 -14.04 10.51 12.40
C LYS A 498 -12.77 11.26 12.78
N LEU A 499 -11.67 11.02 12.06
CA LEU A 499 -10.37 11.64 12.31
C LEU A 499 -10.31 13.07 11.79
N CYS A 500 -10.65 13.30 10.52
CA CYS A 500 -10.44 14.61 9.89
C CYS A 500 -11.52 15.65 10.23
N ASN A 501 -12.64 15.25 10.84
CA ASN A 501 -13.72 16.16 11.22
C ASN A 501 -14.41 15.70 12.53
N PRO A 502 -13.67 15.71 13.66
CA PRO A 502 -14.14 15.16 14.92
C PRO A 502 -15.42 15.84 15.42
N SER A 503 -15.56 17.15 15.25
CA SER A 503 -16.79 17.88 15.65
C SER A 503 -18.02 17.42 14.87
N LEU A 504 -17.91 17.17 13.55
CA LEU A 504 -19.02 16.62 12.78
C LEU A 504 -19.30 15.17 13.18
N ALA A 505 -18.26 14.37 13.41
CA ALA A 505 -18.41 12.99 13.86
C ALA A 505 -19.15 12.92 15.21
N GLU A 506 -18.82 13.82 16.14
CA GLU A 506 -19.50 13.93 17.43
C GLU A 506 -20.97 14.37 17.27
N LEU A 507 -21.24 15.34 16.41
CA LEU A 507 -22.62 15.74 16.10
C LEU A 507 -23.43 14.57 15.53
N ILE A 508 -22.87 13.82 14.58
CA ILE A 508 -23.51 12.62 14.02
C ILE A 508 -23.79 11.59 15.10
N THR A 509 -22.80 11.28 15.95
CA THR A 509 -22.97 10.34 17.05
C THR A 509 -24.09 10.77 18.00
N LYS A 510 -24.14 12.05 18.39
CA LYS A 510 -25.20 12.60 19.25
C LYS A 510 -26.58 12.56 18.58
N SER A 511 -26.66 12.87 17.30
CA SER A 511 -27.91 12.88 16.54
C SER A 511 -28.47 11.48 16.28
N LEU A 512 -27.59 10.48 16.13
CA LEU A 512 -27.99 9.08 15.92
C LEU A 512 -28.13 8.29 17.22
N ASP A 513 -27.64 8.85 18.33
CA ASP A 513 -27.46 8.21 19.63
C ASP A 513 -26.66 6.89 19.53
N SER A 514 -25.64 6.88 18.67
CA SER A 514 -24.81 5.69 18.43
C SER A 514 -23.51 6.03 17.71
N GLU A 515 -22.44 5.28 18.01
CA GLU A 515 -21.17 5.28 17.27
C GLU A 515 -21.11 4.21 16.16
N ASP A 516 -22.16 3.40 16.00
CA ASP A 516 -22.17 2.25 15.07
C ASP A 516 -21.95 2.67 13.61
N TRP A 517 -22.30 3.92 13.26
CA TRP A 517 -22.09 4.49 11.92
C TRP A 517 -20.63 4.42 11.45
N ILE A 518 -19.66 4.37 12.37
CA ILE A 518 -18.23 4.30 12.06
C ILE A 518 -17.86 2.94 11.42
N ARG A 519 -18.61 1.89 11.77
CA ARG A 519 -18.48 0.53 11.21
C ARG A 519 -19.57 0.21 10.19
N ASN A 520 -20.74 0.83 10.29
CA ASN A 520 -21.88 0.66 9.40
C ASN A 520 -22.36 2.02 8.85
N LEU A 521 -21.73 2.47 7.76
CA LEU A 521 -21.99 3.82 7.22
C LEU A 521 -23.43 4.03 6.71
N SER A 522 -24.19 2.95 6.49
CA SER A 522 -25.62 3.03 6.13
C SER A 522 -26.48 3.69 7.21
N GLU A 523 -26.04 3.69 8.47
CA GLU A 523 -26.73 4.40 9.55
C GLU A 523 -26.86 5.90 9.30
N LEU A 524 -25.97 6.49 8.50
CA LEU A 524 -26.06 7.91 8.13
C LEU A 524 -27.33 8.25 7.35
N GLU A 525 -28.03 7.27 6.75
CA GLU A 525 -29.31 7.51 6.09
C GLU A 525 -30.39 8.03 7.06
N ARG A 526 -30.29 7.67 8.35
CA ARG A 526 -31.22 8.14 9.39
C ARG A 526 -31.14 9.66 9.60
N LEU A 527 -30.02 10.29 9.24
CA LEU A 527 -29.88 11.76 9.27
C LEU A 527 -30.81 12.47 8.30
N LYS A 528 -31.38 11.79 7.30
CA LYS A 528 -32.40 12.37 6.40
C LYS A 528 -33.63 12.84 7.16
N ALA A 529 -33.94 12.26 8.33
CA ALA A 529 -35.04 12.72 9.17
C ALA A 529 -34.79 14.11 9.80
N LEU A 530 -33.54 14.60 9.77
CA LEU A 530 -33.11 15.88 10.32
C LEU A 530 -32.84 16.94 9.23
N ASP A 531 -33.26 16.68 7.98
CA ASP A 531 -32.99 17.56 6.84
C ASP A 531 -33.68 18.93 6.93
N ASN A 532 -34.73 19.04 7.75
CA ASN A 532 -35.46 20.27 8.05
C ASN A 532 -35.35 20.69 9.53
N ASP A 533 -34.48 20.05 10.32
CA ASP A 533 -34.26 20.41 11.72
C ASP A 533 -33.29 21.61 11.79
N GLU A 534 -33.83 22.81 12.10
CA GLU A 534 -33.05 24.05 12.15
C GLU A 534 -31.91 24.01 13.18
N VAL A 535 -32.07 23.27 14.28
CA VAL A 535 -31.03 23.15 15.32
C VAL A 535 -29.88 22.29 14.80
N PHE A 536 -30.21 21.17 14.15
CA PHE A 536 -29.20 20.30 13.54
C PHE A 536 -28.46 21.03 12.41
N LEU A 537 -29.19 21.66 11.49
CA LEU A 537 -28.63 22.42 10.37
C LEU A 537 -27.76 23.59 10.86
N GLY A 538 -28.19 24.29 11.90
CA GLY A 538 -27.42 25.35 12.56
C GLY A 538 -26.06 24.85 13.05
N LYS A 539 -26.03 23.71 13.77
CA LYS A 539 -24.79 23.09 14.25
C LYS A 539 -23.88 22.62 13.10
N VAL A 540 -24.44 22.04 12.04
CA VAL A 540 -23.67 21.64 10.85
C VAL A 540 -23.00 22.87 10.21
N LEU A 541 -23.71 23.99 10.12
CA LEU A 541 -23.18 25.24 9.59
C LEU A 541 -22.07 25.81 10.47
N GLU A 542 -22.26 25.84 11.79
CA GLU A 542 -21.25 26.27 12.76
C GLU A 542 -19.94 25.47 12.62
N ILE A 543 -20.05 24.14 12.57
CA ILE A 543 -18.91 23.24 12.38
C ILE A 543 -18.23 23.51 11.02
N LYS A 544 -19.00 23.71 9.95
CA LYS A 544 -18.44 24.03 8.63
C LYS A 544 -17.67 25.35 8.66
N ILE A 545 -18.21 26.38 9.31
CA ILE A 545 -17.56 27.69 9.43
C ILE A 545 -16.28 27.57 10.27
N ALA A 546 -16.31 26.82 11.38
CA ALA A 546 -15.13 26.57 12.20
C ALA A 546 -14.01 25.90 11.37
N ASN A 547 -14.33 24.83 10.63
CA ASN A 547 -13.35 24.16 9.78
C ASN A 547 -12.79 25.07 8.67
N LYS A 548 -13.62 25.97 8.11
CA LYS A 548 -13.15 26.95 7.11
C LYS A 548 -12.22 28.00 7.74
N ARG A 549 -12.44 28.39 9.00
CA ARG A 549 -11.53 29.27 9.74
C ARG A 549 -10.18 28.59 9.97
N SER A 550 -10.16 27.32 10.34
CA SER A 550 -8.91 26.55 10.47
C SER A 550 -8.15 26.47 9.15
N VAL A 551 -8.84 26.18 8.03
CA VAL A 551 -8.21 26.20 6.70
C VAL A 551 -7.70 27.58 6.32
N ALA A 552 -8.44 28.65 6.63
CA ALA A 552 -7.99 30.02 6.36
C ALA A 552 -6.75 30.39 7.19
N ALA A 553 -6.69 29.97 8.46
CA ALA A 553 -5.52 30.13 9.32
C ALA A 553 -4.31 29.38 8.75
N TYR A 554 -4.50 28.12 8.35
CA TYR A 554 -3.46 27.32 7.70
C TYR A 554 -2.94 27.96 6.41
N ILE A 555 -3.82 28.46 5.54
CA ILE A 555 -3.41 29.14 4.29
C ILE A 555 -2.61 30.41 4.60
N LYS A 556 -3.02 31.19 5.61
CA LYS A 556 -2.31 32.38 6.04
C LYS A 556 -0.94 32.06 6.62
N GLU A 557 -0.84 31.02 7.45
CA GLU A 557 0.42 30.59 8.06
C GLU A 557 1.42 30.07 7.02
N GLN A 558 0.96 29.18 6.13
CA GLN A 558 1.85 28.50 5.18
C GLN A 558 2.19 29.34 3.96
N TYR A 559 1.26 30.19 3.50
CA TYR A 559 1.41 30.92 2.23
C TYR A 559 1.34 32.44 2.38
N GLY A 560 1.03 32.97 3.57
CA GLY A 560 0.90 34.41 3.79
C GLY A 560 -0.34 35.04 3.14
N ILE A 561 -1.29 34.22 2.66
CA ILE A 561 -2.48 34.68 1.94
C ILE A 561 -3.68 34.70 2.89
N GLU A 562 -4.33 35.86 3.02
CA GLU A 562 -5.58 35.97 3.78
C GLU A 562 -6.78 35.61 2.89
N VAL A 563 -7.61 34.69 3.37
CA VAL A 563 -8.85 34.28 2.68
C VAL A 563 -10.04 34.44 3.61
N LEU A 564 -11.21 34.78 3.04
CA LEU A 564 -12.42 35.08 3.79
C LEU A 564 -13.20 33.78 4.13
N PRO A 565 -13.29 33.35 5.40
CA PRO A 565 -14.00 32.11 5.77
C PRO A 565 -15.50 32.13 5.45
N GLU A 566 -16.10 33.29 5.27
CA GLU A 566 -17.52 33.47 4.91
C GLU A 566 -17.75 33.24 3.41
N SER A 567 -16.71 33.35 2.56
CA SER A 567 -16.81 33.11 1.12
C SER A 567 -17.03 31.64 0.77
N LEU A 568 -17.59 31.33 -0.40
CA LEU A 568 -17.65 29.94 -0.87
C LEU A 568 -16.23 29.42 -1.15
N PHE A 569 -15.84 28.32 -0.52
CA PHE A 569 -14.57 27.63 -0.81
C PHE A 569 -14.78 26.63 -1.95
N ASP A 570 -14.25 26.95 -3.12
CA ASP A 570 -14.32 26.12 -4.33
C ASP A 570 -12.97 25.40 -4.52
N ILE A 571 -12.93 24.09 -4.29
CA ILE A 571 -11.67 23.35 -4.14
C ILE A 571 -11.54 22.28 -5.22
N GLN A 572 -10.46 22.34 -6.01
CA GLN A 572 -10.08 21.29 -6.95
C GLN A 572 -8.68 20.76 -6.62
N VAL A 573 -8.64 19.72 -5.77
CA VAL A 573 -7.40 19.02 -5.38
C VAL A 573 -7.32 17.62 -6.00
N LYS A 574 -6.35 17.41 -6.89
CA LYS A 574 -6.06 16.12 -7.57
C LYS A 574 -4.81 16.26 -8.44
N ARG A 575 -4.22 15.14 -8.87
CA ARG A 575 -3.15 15.14 -9.90
C ARG A 575 -3.50 16.07 -11.06
N ILE A 576 -2.55 16.92 -11.44
CA ILE A 576 -2.71 17.86 -12.54
C ILE A 576 -2.59 17.07 -13.85
N HIS A 577 -3.65 17.12 -14.67
CA HIS A 577 -3.70 16.40 -15.94
C HIS A 577 -4.78 17.00 -16.85
N GLU A 578 -4.53 17.06 -18.15
CA GLU A 578 -5.45 17.61 -19.15
C GLU A 578 -6.89 17.04 -19.05
N TYR A 579 -7.05 15.72 -18.95
CA TYR A 579 -8.38 15.10 -18.84
C TYR A 579 -9.10 15.42 -17.52
N LYS A 580 -8.38 15.88 -16.47
CA LYS A 580 -8.96 16.35 -15.20
C LYS A 580 -9.45 17.79 -15.28
N ARG A 581 -9.14 18.50 -16.38
CA ARG A 581 -9.70 19.80 -16.77
C ARG A 581 -9.50 20.92 -15.73
N GLN A 582 -8.35 20.96 -15.04
CA GLN A 582 -7.98 22.12 -14.21
C GLN A 582 -7.99 23.41 -15.04
N LEU A 583 -7.52 23.37 -16.29
CA LEU A 583 -7.56 24.50 -17.22
C LEU A 583 -8.99 25.03 -17.44
N MET A 584 -9.97 24.15 -17.59
CA MET A 584 -11.38 24.54 -17.74
C MET A 584 -11.88 25.30 -16.51
N ASN A 585 -11.48 24.88 -15.30
CA ASN A 585 -11.84 25.59 -14.07
C ASN A 585 -11.15 26.96 -13.98
N VAL A 586 -9.87 27.05 -14.36
CA VAL A 586 -9.16 28.35 -14.43
C VAL A 586 -9.83 29.31 -15.43
N LEU A 587 -10.28 28.84 -16.59
CA LEU A 587 -11.03 29.66 -17.55
C LEU A 587 -12.36 30.18 -16.96
N HIS A 588 -13.02 29.38 -16.10
CA HIS A 588 -14.18 29.84 -15.34
C HIS A 588 -13.81 30.94 -14.33
N VAL A 589 -12.69 30.80 -13.61
CA VAL A 589 -12.18 31.85 -12.70
C VAL A 589 -11.92 33.17 -13.45
N VAL A 590 -11.23 33.10 -14.60
CA VAL A 590 -10.98 34.27 -15.46
C VAL A 590 -12.30 34.90 -15.94
N THR A 591 -13.30 34.08 -16.26
CA THR A 591 -14.64 34.56 -16.64
C THR A 591 -15.31 35.32 -15.51
N LEU A 592 -15.28 34.80 -14.28
CA LEU A 592 -15.83 35.47 -13.10
C LEU A 592 -15.12 36.79 -12.82
N TYR A 593 -13.79 36.79 -12.87
CA TYR A 593 -12.98 38.00 -12.73
C TYR A 593 -13.37 39.09 -13.73
N ASN A 594 -13.46 38.73 -15.02
CA ASN A 594 -13.84 39.68 -16.08
C ASN A 594 -15.25 40.25 -15.89
N ARG A 595 -16.20 39.44 -15.41
CA ARG A 595 -17.57 39.89 -15.11
C ARG A 595 -17.61 40.87 -13.93
N ILE A 596 -16.83 40.62 -12.88
CA ILE A 596 -16.68 41.54 -11.75
C ILE A 596 -16.08 42.87 -12.22
N LYS A 597 -15.00 42.83 -13.03
CA LYS A 597 -14.38 44.04 -13.60
C LYS A 597 -15.34 44.84 -14.49
N LYS A 598 -16.20 44.17 -15.26
CA LYS A 598 -17.17 44.81 -16.15
C LYS A 598 -18.35 45.45 -15.40
N ASN A 599 -18.83 44.83 -14.32
CA ASN A 599 -19.90 45.37 -13.49
C ASN A 599 -19.58 45.17 -11.99
N PRO A 600 -18.80 46.09 -11.40
CA PRO A 600 -18.33 45.97 -10.01
C PRO A 600 -19.44 46.05 -8.97
N THR A 601 -20.57 46.69 -9.28
CA THR A 601 -21.71 46.86 -8.36
C THR A 601 -22.74 45.74 -8.46
N ALA A 602 -22.56 44.77 -9.37
CA ALA A 602 -23.45 43.64 -9.45
C ALA A 602 -23.30 42.76 -8.19
N ASN A 603 -24.37 42.06 -7.82
CA ASN A 603 -24.34 41.13 -6.69
C ASN A 603 -23.58 39.85 -7.08
N HIS A 604 -22.30 39.76 -6.72
CA HIS A 604 -21.46 38.59 -6.93
C HIS A 604 -21.28 37.83 -5.60
N VAL A 605 -21.43 36.50 -5.63
CA VAL A 605 -21.12 35.67 -4.46
C VAL A 605 -19.61 35.63 -4.24
N ALA A 606 -19.14 36.00 -3.05
CA ALA A 606 -17.73 35.92 -2.69
C ALA A 606 -17.23 34.46 -2.76
N ARG A 607 -16.06 34.25 -3.38
CA ARG A 607 -15.47 32.93 -3.61
C ARG A 607 -13.97 32.94 -3.37
N THR A 608 -13.49 31.89 -2.71
CA THR A 608 -12.06 31.53 -2.62
C THR A 608 -11.87 30.24 -3.42
N VAL A 609 -11.12 30.32 -4.53
CA VAL A 609 -10.87 29.15 -5.39
C VAL A 609 -9.50 28.57 -5.07
N ILE A 610 -9.47 27.30 -4.66
CA ILE A 610 -8.28 26.61 -4.15
C ILE A 610 -7.93 25.45 -5.11
N PHE A 611 -6.75 25.52 -5.70
CA PHE A 611 -6.18 24.44 -6.50
C PHE A 611 -5.06 23.74 -5.73
N GLY A 612 -4.91 22.43 -5.95
CA GLY A 612 -3.77 21.70 -5.45
C GLY A 612 -3.55 20.40 -6.22
N GLY A 613 -2.29 20.00 -6.36
CA GLY A 613 -1.93 18.79 -7.07
C GLY A 613 -0.51 18.85 -7.60
N LYS A 614 0.08 17.66 -7.80
CA LYS A 614 1.40 17.48 -8.40
C LYS A 614 1.26 17.22 -9.91
N VAL A 615 2.18 17.76 -10.71
CA VAL A 615 2.40 17.37 -12.11
C VAL A 615 3.46 16.26 -12.12
N SER A 616 3.28 15.18 -12.88
CA SER A 616 4.29 14.12 -12.98
C SER A 616 5.51 14.57 -13.78
N PHE A 617 6.60 13.80 -13.76
CA PHE A 617 7.79 13.97 -14.60
C PHE A 617 7.47 13.86 -16.10
N ILE A 618 6.75 14.82 -16.64
CA ILE A 618 6.51 15.04 -18.05
C ILE A 618 6.83 16.52 -18.27
N ILE A 619 8.01 16.79 -18.81
CA ILE A 619 8.38 18.08 -19.40
C ILE A 619 8.44 17.87 -20.90
#